data_AF-A0A7Y6NSR5-F1
#
_entry.id   AF-A0A7Y6NSR5-F1
#
_cell.length_a   1.000
_cell.length_b   1.000
_cell.length_c   1.000
_cell.angle_alpha   90.00
_cell.angle_beta   90.00
_cell.angle_gamma   90.00
#
_symmetry.space_group_name_H-M   'P 1'
#
loop_
_entity.id
_entity.type
_entity.pdbx_description
1 polymer ?
#
loop_
_entity_poly.entity_id
_entity_poly.type
_entity_poly.pdbx_seq_one_letter_code
_entity_poly.pdbx_strand_id
1 'polypeptide(L)'
;MPKTAISFNVPPKLWEAFKKQTDELFLSRAPFLDYMVANELPYLRTELAGLKLSLRAKRHIAGAMKRTGPVSVNIEVRPETAEALREATQAHNLVRDAFMARLLLFLRSTDAFLKHLEIPRIASGRGTDAYLEEMPSSPLKAMEAVRDDPLFYVRHHVQYAWETGIYRLTLPRQIDWAACYLADEDIPGTAAYRRQQKLSNELLAMLDDIPTKTPTKTTRSKK
;
A
#
# COMPACT_ATOMS: atom_id res chain seq x y z
N MET A 1 -3.73 22.62 22.83
CA MET A 1 -2.98 22.97 21.61
C MET A 1 -3.98 23.33 20.51
N PRO A 2 -3.68 24.32 19.65
CA PRO A 2 -4.53 24.65 18.51
C PRO A 2 -4.66 23.43 17.61
N LYS A 3 -5.86 23.20 17.06
CA LYS A 3 -6.12 22.15 16.08
C LYS A 3 -6.48 22.78 14.75
N THR A 4 -6.23 22.07 13.66
CA THR A 4 -6.59 22.47 12.30
C THR A 4 -7.29 21.31 11.61
N ALA A 5 -8.31 21.62 10.81
CA ALA A 5 -9.02 20.61 10.05
C ALA A 5 -8.23 20.26 8.77
N ILE A 6 -8.09 18.96 8.51
CA ILE A 6 -7.72 18.45 7.19
C ILE A 6 -8.89 17.66 6.62
N SER A 7 -9.13 17.84 5.32
CA SER A 7 -10.13 17.11 4.56
C SER A 7 -9.45 16.11 3.64
N PHE A 8 -9.98 14.91 3.44
CA PHE A 8 -9.51 13.98 2.41
C PHE A 8 -10.65 13.12 1.90
N ASN A 9 -10.49 12.60 0.67
CA ASN A 9 -11.45 11.69 0.06
C ASN A 9 -11.06 10.23 0.30
N VAL A 10 -12.04 9.38 0.55
CA VAL A 10 -11.83 7.95 0.81
C VAL A 10 -12.99 7.12 0.25
N PRO A 11 -12.77 5.88 -0.22
CA PRO A 11 -13.85 5.00 -0.62
C PRO A 11 -14.85 4.74 0.52
N PRO A 12 -16.18 4.81 0.28
CA PRO A 12 -17.19 4.74 1.35
C PRO A 12 -17.09 3.47 2.19
N LYS A 13 -16.99 2.30 1.53
CA LYS A 13 -16.86 1.00 2.21
C LYS A 13 -15.61 0.89 3.06
N LEU A 14 -14.51 1.52 2.64
CA LEU A 14 -13.27 1.53 3.44
C LEU A 14 -13.49 2.34 4.73
N TRP A 15 -14.09 3.52 4.60
CA TRP A 15 -14.36 4.41 5.71
C TRP A 15 -15.38 3.87 6.69
N GLU A 16 -16.51 3.33 6.22
CA GLU A 16 -17.56 2.77 7.07
C GLU A 16 -17.05 1.63 7.93
N ALA A 17 -16.29 0.71 7.34
CA ALA A 17 -15.75 -0.41 8.09
C ALA A 17 -14.55 -0.01 8.98
N PHE A 18 -13.78 1.02 8.62
CA PHE A 18 -12.83 1.65 9.55
C PHE A 18 -13.55 2.26 10.76
N LYS A 19 -14.65 2.98 10.53
CA LYS A 19 -15.46 3.58 11.59
C LYS A 19 -15.98 2.51 12.55
N LYS A 20 -16.58 1.45 12.01
CA LYS A 20 -17.08 0.32 12.82
C LYS A 20 -15.99 -0.27 13.71
N GLN A 21 -14.83 -0.59 13.15
CA GLN A 21 -13.73 -1.19 13.89
C GLN A 21 -13.15 -0.25 14.97
N THR A 22 -13.01 1.04 14.66
CA THR A 22 -12.53 2.03 15.65
C THR A 22 -13.52 2.28 16.77
N ASP A 23 -14.82 2.28 16.47
CA ASP A 23 -15.88 2.39 17.48
C ASP A 23 -15.89 1.16 18.41
N GLU A 24 -15.71 -0.05 17.86
CA GLU A 24 -15.59 -1.31 18.64
C GLU A 24 -14.32 -1.35 19.51
N LEU A 25 -13.25 -0.65 19.12
CA LEU A 25 -12.01 -0.52 19.89
C LEU A 25 -12.02 0.69 20.85
N PHE A 26 -13.14 1.41 20.96
CA PHE A 26 -13.28 2.60 21.80
C PHE A 26 -12.26 3.72 21.46
N LEU A 27 -11.83 3.80 20.20
CA LEU A 27 -10.84 4.77 19.75
C LEU A 27 -11.48 6.07 19.24
N SER A 28 -10.95 7.20 19.70
CA SER A 28 -11.28 8.49 19.10
C SER A 28 -10.55 8.65 17.76
N ARG A 29 -11.31 8.60 16.65
CA ARG A 29 -10.77 8.58 15.28
C ARG A 29 -9.86 9.75 14.93
N ALA A 30 -10.22 10.99 15.29
CA ALA A 30 -9.44 12.16 14.87
C ALA A 30 -8.06 12.23 15.57
N PRO A 31 -7.96 12.11 16.92
CA PRO A 31 -6.67 11.98 17.59
C PRO A 31 -5.86 10.78 17.12
N PHE A 32 -6.53 9.63 16.90
CA PHE A 32 -5.87 8.43 16.39
C PHE A 32 -5.25 8.68 15.01
N LEU A 33 -6.01 9.24 14.06
CA LEU A 33 -5.51 9.53 12.72
C LEU A 33 -4.46 10.64 12.68
N ASP A 34 -4.57 11.68 13.53
CA ASP A 34 -3.50 12.69 13.68
C ASP A 34 -2.18 12.05 14.08
N TYR A 35 -2.23 11.18 15.09
CA TYR A 35 -1.07 10.45 15.57
C TYR A 35 -0.50 9.51 14.48
N MET A 36 -1.37 8.72 13.83
CA MET A 36 -0.99 7.81 12.75
C MET A 36 -0.30 8.55 11.60
N VAL A 37 -0.86 9.68 11.15
CA VAL A 37 -0.26 10.46 10.06
C VAL A 37 1.11 11.01 10.48
N ALA A 38 1.23 11.54 11.70
CA ALA A 38 2.49 12.08 12.18
C ALA A 38 3.62 11.03 12.20
N ASN A 39 3.32 9.80 12.66
CA ASN A 39 4.31 8.72 12.74
C ASN A 39 4.67 8.12 11.38
N GLU A 40 3.75 8.14 10.42
CA GLU A 40 3.94 7.50 9.12
C GLU A 40 4.63 8.38 8.08
N LEU A 41 4.55 9.70 8.24
CA LEU A 41 5.19 10.65 7.32
C LEU A 41 6.72 10.49 7.19
N PRO A 42 7.50 10.23 8.27
CA PRO A 42 8.93 9.94 8.16
C PRO A 42 9.24 8.74 7.27
N TYR A 43 8.48 7.65 7.40
CA TYR A 43 8.65 6.45 6.57
C TYR A 43 8.30 6.74 5.11
N LEU A 44 7.17 7.42 4.86
CA LEU A 44 6.77 7.82 3.51
C LEU A 44 7.87 8.65 2.82
N ARG A 45 8.44 9.63 3.53
CA ARG A 45 9.50 10.50 3.01
C ARG A 45 10.78 9.71 2.69
N THR A 46 11.14 8.79 3.58
CA THR A 46 12.33 7.94 3.42
C THR A 46 12.17 6.98 2.24
N GLU A 47 11.05 6.28 2.18
CA GLU A 47 10.78 5.29 1.12
C GLU A 47 10.69 5.95 -0.25
N LEU A 48 10.08 7.14 -0.34
CA LEU A 48 9.92 7.87 -1.60
C LEU A 48 11.07 8.85 -1.91
N ALA A 49 12.18 8.79 -1.18
CA ALA A 49 13.33 9.66 -1.41
C ALA A 49 13.78 9.60 -2.89
N GLY A 50 13.93 10.78 -3.51
CA GLY A 50 14.28 10.92 -4.93
C GLY A 50 13.15 10.58 -5.94
N LEU A 51 12.02 10.06 -5.47
CA LEU A 51 10.88 9.70 -6.33
C LEU A 51 9.81 10.79 -6.32
N LYS A 52 9.24 11.06 -7.51
CA LYS A 52 8.09 11.94 -7.69
C LYS A 52 7.12 11.31 -8.66
N LEU A 53 5.82 11.40 -8.36
CA LEU A 53 4.79 11.01 -9.31
C LEU A 53 4.87 11.89 -10.56
N SER A 54 4.79 11.28 -11.75
CA SER A 54 4.55 12.03 -12.97
C SER A 54 3.15 12.66 -12.94
N LEU A 55 2.93 13.69 -13.76
CA LEU A 55 1.60 14.30 -13.87
C LEU A 55 0.54 13.29 -14.35
N ARG A 56 0.95 12.31 -15.18
CA ARG A 56 0.05 11.26 -15.66
C ARG A 56 -0.27 10.26 -14.56
N ALA A 57 0.73 9.85 -13.78
CA ALA A 57 0.56 8.98 -12.62
C ALA A 57 -0.40 9.59 -11.60
N LYS A 58 -0.16 10.86 -11.24
CA LYS A 58 -1.03 11.61 -10.35
C LYS A 58 -2.47 11.68 -10.85
N ARG A 59 -2.67 11.97 -12.15
CA ARG A 59 -4.01 11.99 -12.76
C ARG A 59 -4.67 10.63 -12.77
N HIS A 60 -3.92 9.55 -13.03
CA HIS A 60 -4.42 8.18 -13.00
C HIS A 60 -4.93 7.81 -11.61
N ILE A 61 -4.12 8.05 -10.58
CA ILE A 61 -4.47 7.78 -9.17
C ILE A 61 -5.68 8.60 -8.74
N ALA A 62 -5.70 9.92 -9.03
CA ALA A 62 -6.84 10.78 -8.73
C ALA A 62 -8.12 10.34 -9.48
N GLY A 63 -7.98 9.90 -10.72
CA GLY A 63 -9.07 9.33 -11.50
C GLY A 63 -9.58 8.00 -10.94
N ALA A 64 -8.68 7.13 -10.47
CA ALA A 64 -9.02 5.90 -9.78
C ALA A 64 -9.81 6.18 -8.50
N MET A 65 -9.36 7.16 -7.70
CA MET A 65 -10.07 7.60 -6.50
C MET A 65 -11.47 8.13 -6.84
N LYS A 66 -11.61 8.97 -7.88
CA LYS A 66 -12.92 9.49 -8.28
C LYS A 66 -13.90 8.38 -8.68
N ARG A 67 -13.43 7.32 -9.35
CA ARG A 67 -14.25 6.18 -9.77
C ARG A 67 -14.80 5.36 -8.61
N THR A 68 -14.24 5.47 -7.40
CA THR A 68 -14.78 4.78 -6.23
C THR A 68 -16.04 5.44 -5.65
N GLY A 69 -16.43 6.61 -6.16
CA GLY A 69 -17.49 7.44 -5.55
C GLY A 69 -17.13 7.84 -4.12
N PRO A 70 -15.99 8.52 -3.89
CA PRO A 70 -15.45 8.70 -2.56
C PRO A 70 -16.28 9.68 -1.73
N VAL A 71 -16.22 9.52 -0.41
CA VAL A 71 -16.78 10.47 0.56
C VAL A 71 -15.67 11.37 1.08
N SER A 72 -16.02 12.65 1.32
CA SER A 72 -15.12 13.61 1.97
C SER A 72 -15.20 13.46 3.49
N VAL A 73 -14.04 13.33 4.12
CA VAL A 73 -13.89 13.17 5.56
C VAL A 73 -13.05 14.33 6.08
N ASN A 74 -13.51 14.93 7.17
CA ASN A 74 -12.79 15.98 7.90
C ASN A 74 -12.32 15.44 9.24
N ILE A 75 -11.05 15.65 9.57
CA ILE A 75 -10.49 15.34 10.89
C ILE A 75 -9.71 16.53 11.41
N GLU A 76 -9.78 16.74 12.73
CA GLU A 76 -8.96 17.72 13.42
C GLU A 76 -7.59 17.11 13.76
N VAL A 77 -6.53 17.78 13.34
CA VAL A 77 -5.13 17.37 13.55
C VAL A 77 -4.32 18.51 14.14
N ARG A 78 -3.11 18.22 14.60
CA ARG A 78 -2.17 19.28 15.01
C ARG A 78 -1.70 20.08 13.78
N PRO A 79 -1.45 21.39 13.89
CA PRO A 79 -0.94 22.21 12.79
C PRO A 79 0.35 21.65 12.17
N GLU A 80 1.27 21.18 13.02
CA GLU A 80 2.52 20.53 12.60
C GLU A 80 2.29 19.28 11.73
N THR A 81 1.33 18.43 12.09
CA THR A 81 0.95 17.26 11.27
C THR A 81 0.38 17.69 9.92
N ALA A 82 -0.50 18.71 9.92
CA ALA A 82 -1.13 19.21 8.69
C ALA A 82 -0.09 19.82 7.73
N GLU A 83 0.87 20.57 8.28
CA GLU A 83 1.99 21.15 7.53
C GLU A 83 2.92 20.06 7.00
N ALA A 84 3.35 19.12 7.84
CA ALA A 84 4.23 18.03 7.43
C ALA A 84 3.61 17.14 6.34
N LEU A 85 2.29 16.89 6.41
CA LEU A 85 1.55 16.18 5.37
C LEU A 85 1.52 16.97 4.06
N ARG A 86 1.29 18.28 4.12
CA ARG A 86 1.29 19.16 2.96
C ARG A 86 2.65 19.17 2.28
N GLU A 87 3.72 19.34 3.04
CA GLU A 87 5.10 19.29 2.56
C GLU A 87 5.42 17.96 1.87
N ALA A 88 5.12 16.83 2.51
CA ALA A 88 5.37 15.51 1.94
C ALA A 88 4.59 15.30 0.62
N THR A 89 3.33 15.75 0.60
CA THR A 89 2.48 15.68 -0.60
C THR A 89 3.06 16.52 -1.74
N GLN A 90 3.58 17.71 -1.45
CA GLN A 90 4.19 18.59 -2.44
C GLN A 90 5.54 18.04 -2.92
N ALA A 91 6.41 17.60 -2.01
CA ALA A 91 7.74 17.11 -2.29
C ALA A 91 7.74 15.94 -3.31
N HIS A 92 6.82 14.99 -3.13
CA HIS A 92 6.71 13.79 -3.98
C HIS A 92 5.59 13.86 -5.04
N ASN A 93 4.93 15.02 -5.17
CA ASN A 93 3.78 15.23 -6.06
C ASN A 93 2.61 14.25 -5.82
N LEU A 94 2.36 13.90 -4.56
CA LEU A 94 1.38 12.87 -4.18
C LEU A 94 -0.06 13.32 -4.40
N VAL A 95 -0.95 12.32 -4.44
CA VAL A 95 -2.38 12.49 -4.17
C VAL A 95 -2.58 12.23 -2.68
N ARG A 96 -2.81 13.28 -1.88
CA ARG A 96 -3.02 13.16 -0.42
C ARG A 96 -4.09 12.12 -0.08
N ASP A 97 -5.20 12.14 -0.82
CA ASP A 97 -6.31 11.22 -0.63
C ASP A 97 -5.86 9.75 -0.79
N ALA A 98 -4.94 9.47 -1.72
CA ALA A 98 -4.38 8.14 -1.93
C ALA A 98 -3.49 7.70 -0.77
N PHE A 99 -2.66 8.60 -0.23
CA PHE A 99 -1.88 8.32 0.98
C PHE A 99 -2.79 7.99 2.17
N MET A 100 -3.82 8.81 2.42
CA MET A 100 -4.77 8.57 3.51
C MET A 100 -5.53 7.25 3.32
N ALA A 101 -5.99 6.97 2.10
CA ALA A 101 -6.60 5.70 1.73
C ALA A 101 -5.67 4.51 1.99
N ARG A 102 -4.40 4.63 1.60
CA ARG A 102 -3.39 3.58 1.79
C ARG A 102 -3.13 3.31 3.26
N LEU A 103 -2.99 4.37 4.06
CA LEU A 103 -2.85 4.27 5.50
C LEU A 103 -4.03 3.52 6.12
N LEU A 104 -5.26 3.87 5.74
CA LEU A 104 -6.47 3.18 6.22
C LEU A 104 -6.54 1.71 5.76
N LEU A 105 -6.07 1.39 4.56
CA LEU A 105 -5.98 0.00 4.09
C LEU A 105 -5.04 -0.82 4.96
N PHE A 106 -3.83 -0.33 5.25
CA PHE A 106 -2.86 -1.04 6.08
C PHE A 106 -3.27 -1.11 7.55
N LEU A 107 -3.90 -0.06 8.09
CA LEU A 107 -4.47 -0.10 9.44
C LEU A 107 -5.55 -1.16 9.59
N ARG A 108 -6.33 -1.43 8.53
CA ARG A 108 -7.39 -2.43 8.55
C ARG A 108 -6.94 -3.82 8.16
N SER A 109 -5.95 -3.92 7.27
CA SER A 109 -5.29 -5.14 6.81
C SER A 109 -6.18 -6.38 6.81
N THR A 110 -7.22 -6.38 5.97
CA THR A 110 -8.16 -7.52 5.92
C THR A 110 -7.44 -8.80 5.54
N ASP A 111 -7.95 -9.96 5.97
CA ASP A 111 -7.36 -11.27 5.64
C ASP A 111 -7.11 -11.48 4.14
N ALA A 112 -8.00 -11.00 3.29
CA ALA A 112 -7.86 -11.08 1.84
C ALA A 112 -6.71 -10.19 1.33
N PHE A 113 -6.56 -9.00 1.91
CA PHE A 113 -5.50 -8.07 1.57
C PHE A 113 -4.14 -8.60 2.04
N LEU A 114 -4.04 -9.05 3.30
CA LEU A 114 -2.82 -9.67 3.83
C LEU A 114 -2.41 -10.91 3.03
N LYS A 115 -3.36 -11.78 2.71
CA LYS A 115 -3.11 -12.96 1.86
C LYS A 115 -2.58 -12.57 0.49
N HIS A 116 -3.09 -11.50 -0.11
CA HIS A 116 -2.61 -11.03 -1.41
C HIS A 116 -1.17 -10.52 -1.34
N LEU A 117 -0.78 -9.87 -0.25
CA LEU A 117 0.58 -9.38 -0.03
C LEU A 117 1.53 -10.45 0.54
N GLU A 118 1.02 -11.69 0.69
CA GLU A 118 1.74 -12.81 1.30
C GLU A 118 2.22 -12.51 2.74
N ILE A 119 1.49 -11.64 3.44
CA ILE A 119 1.74 -11.29 4.84
C ILE A 119 0.97 -12.28 5.74
N PRO A 120 1.64 -12.95 6.70
CA PRO A 120 0.99 -13.82 7.66
C PRO A 120 -0.09 -13.11 8.48
N ARG A 121 -1.19 -13.81 8.77
CA ARG A 121 -2.29 -13.27 9.59
C ARG A 121 -1.91 -13.10 11.06
N ILE A 122 -0.93 -13.86 11.52
CA ILE A 122 -0.45 -13.85 12.90
C ILE A 122 1.05 -13.61 12.85
N ALA A 123 1.47 -12.46 13.36
CA ALA A 123 2.87 -12.19 13.65
C ALA A 123 3.29 -13.10 14.82
N SER A 124 4.17 -14.07 14.57
CA SER A 124 4.75 -14.90 15.62
C SER A 124 6.18 -15.23 15.27
N GLY A 125 7.06 -15.29 16.27
CA GLY A 125 8.48 -15.61 16.07
C GLY A 125 8.76 -17.00 15.47
N ARG A 126 7.74 -17.84 15.26
CA ARG A 126 7.82 -19.12 14.54
C ARG A 126 7.08 -19.15 13.20
N GLY A 127 6.22 -18.15 12.92
CA GLY A 127 5.30 -18.14 11.77
C GLY A 127 5.64 -17.12 10.70
N THR A 128 6.63 -16.27 10.95
CA THR A 128 7.22 -15.35 9.97
C THR A 128 8.70 -15.70 9.86
N ASP A 129 9.18 -16.03 8.66
CA ASP A 129 10.64 -16.22 8.41
C ASP A 129 11.43 -14.92 8.62
N ALA A 130 10.71 -13.80 8.72
CA ALA A 130 11.21 -12.56 9.29
C ALA A 130 11.37 -12.71 10.82
N TYR A 131 12.58 -12.54 11.33
CA TYR A 131 12.88 -12.40 12.75
C TYR A 131 12.14 -11.19 13.34
N LEU A 132 10.89 -11.39 13.74
CA LEU A 132 10.09 -10.35 14.38
C LEU A 132 10.51 -10.16 15.83
N GLU A 133 10.55 -8.91 16.27
CA GLU A 133 10.79 -8.55 17.67
C GLU A 133 9.69 -9.11 18.57
N GLU A 134 10.06 -9.53 19.79
CA GLU A 134 9.11 -10.06 20.77
C GLU A 134 8.19 -8.94 21.31
N MET A 135 6.88 -9.18 21.31
CA MET A 135 5.93 -8.26 21.94
C MET A 135 6.07 -8.28 23.46
N PRO A 136 5.99 -7.12 24.13
CA PRO A 136 5.87 -7.08 25.58
C PRO A 136 4.68 -7.91 26.08
N SER A 137 4.87 -8.70 27.13
CA SER A 137 3.80 -9.47 27.76
C SER A 137 2.82 -8.62 28.57
N SER A 138 3.22 -7.41 28.96
CA SER A 138 2.35 -6.44 29.63
C SER A 138 1.36 -5.86 28.63
N PRO A 139 0.03 -5.95 28.88
CA PRO A 139 -0.97 -5.43 27.94
C PRO A 139 -0.80 -3.95 27.62
N LEU A 140 -0.47 -3.12 28.62
CA LEU A 140 -0.23 -1.69 28.40
C LEU A 140 1.02 -1.46 27.55
N LYS A 141 2.12 -2.18 27.81
CA LYS A 141 3.33 -2.09 26.99
C LYS A 141 3.13 -2.63 25.57
N ALA A 142 2.29 -3.65 25.40
CA ALA A 142 1.92 -4.15 24.08
C ALA A 142 1.13 -3.08 23.30
N MET A 143 0.20 -2.38 23.96
CA MET A 143 -0.49 -1.25 23.36
C MET A 143 0.45 -0.09 23.06
N GLU A 144 1.45 0.18 23.91
CA GLU A 144 2.49 1.19 23.65
C GLU A 144 3.37 0.82 22.47
N ALA A 145 3.80 -0.43 22.36
CA ALA A 145 4.59 -0.90 21.21
C ALA A 145 3.81 -0.77 19.90
N VAL A 146 2.54 -1.17 19.89
CA VAL A 146 1.66 -0.99 18.72
C VAL A 146 1.34 0.49 18.47
N ARG A 147 1.25 1.31 19.51
CA ARG A 147 1.09 2.75 19.36
C ARG A 147 2.32 3.33 18.69
N ASP A 148 3.52 3.00 19.15
CA ASP A 148 4.74 3.65 18.70
C ASP A 148 5.11 3.28 17.25
N ASP A 149 4.91 2.03 16.83
CA ASP A 149 4.95 1.62 15.41
C ASP A 149 3.80 0.63 15.06
N PRO A 150 2.64 1.17 14.65
CA PRO A 150 1.43 0.38 14.39
C PRO A 150 1.52 -0.49 13.14
N LEU A 151 2.41 -0.15 12.21
CA LEU A 151 2.61 -0.91 10.97
C LEU A 151 3.89 -1.75 11.00
N PHE A 152 4.58 -1.84 12.14
CA PHE A 152 5.85 -2.53 12.32
C PHE A 152 5.89 -3.91 11.66
N TYR A 153 4.95 -4.79 12.02
CA TYR A 153 4.90 -6.16 11.50
C TYR A 153 4.69 -6.22 9.99
N VAL A 154 3.80 -5.39 9.47
CA VAL A 154 3.52 -5.32 8.04
C VAL A 154 4.72 -4.75 7.30
N ARG A 155 5.34 -3.69 7.81
CA ARG A 155 6.52 -3.06 7.22
C ARG A 155 7.70 -4.01 7.19
N HIS A 156 7.99 -4.68 8.29
CA HIS A 156 9.09 -5.64 8.38
C HIS A 156 8.88 -6.83 7.43
N HIS A 157 7.66 -7.36 7.36
CA HIS A 157 7.35 -8.45 6.43
C HIS A 157 7.46 -7.99 4.97
N VAL A 158 6.93 -6.81 4.64
CA VAL A 158 7.02 -6.27 3.28
C VAL A 158 8.48 -6.02 2.88
N GLN A 159 9.31 -5.49 3.79
CA GLN A 159 10.73 -5.29 3.56
C GLN A 159 11.47 -6.61 3.35
N TYR A 160 11.13 -7.65 4.11
CA TYR A 160 11.74 -8.98 4.00
C TYR A 160 11.33 -9.69 2.70
N ALA A 161 10.04 -9.72 2.38
CA ALA A 161 9.51 -10.49 1.25
C ALA A 161 9.66 -9.77 -0.11
N TRP A 162 9.63 -8.44 -0.12
CA TRP A 162 9.57 -7.64 -1.35
C TRP A 162 10.73 -6.65 -1.50
N GLU A 163 11.68 -6.63 -0.55
CA GLU A 163 12.84 -5.72 -0.53
C GLU A 163 12.46 -4.24 -0.72
N THR A 164 11.27 -3.87 -0.27
CA THR A 164 10.69 -2.53 -0.48
C THR A 164 9.87 -2.09 0.73
N GLY A 165 9.49 -0.82 0.73
CA GLY A 165 8.64 -0.25 1.76
C GLY A 165 7.16 -0.24 1.39
N ILE A 166 6.28 -0.14 2.40
CA ILE A 166 4.83 -0.22 2.22
C ILE A 166 4.25 0.90 1.35
N TYR A 167 4.95 2.02 1.16
CA TYR A 167 4.53 3.14 0.31
C TYR A 167 5.01 3.00 -1.13
N ARG A 168 6.00 2.13 -1.37
CA ARG A 168 6.48 1.76 -2.71
C ARG A 168 5.94 0.43 -3.21
N LEU A 169 5.37 -0.38 -2.32
CA LEU A 169 4.78 -1.66 -2.66
C LEU A 169 3.71 -1.52 -3.77
N THR A 170 3.86 -2.27 -4.85
CA THR A 170 2.85 -2.31 -5.91
C THR A 170 1.60 -3.02 -5.39
N LEU A 171 0.44 -2.39 -5.56
CA LEU A 171 -0.85 -2.96 -5.18
C LEU A 171 -1.63 -3.44 -6.41
N PRO A 172 -2.65 -4.30 -6.25
CA PRO A 172 -3.58 -4.62 -7.34
C PRO A 172 -4.15 -3.39 -8.03
N ARG A 173 -4.32 -3.46 -9.35
CA ARG A 173 -4.82 -2.34 -10.16
C ARG A 173 -6.20 -1.82 -9.70
N GLN A 174 -7.01 -2.70 -9.11
CA GLN A 174 -8.33 -2.36 -8.57
C GLN A 174 -8.25 -1.35 -7.41
N ILE A 175 -7.09 -1.24 -6.78
CA ILE A 175 -6.82 -0.32 -5.67
C ILE A 175 -5.72 0.69 -5.97
N ASP A 176 -5.47 1.02 -7.25
CA ASP A 176 -4.57 2.10 -7.69
C ASP A 176 -4.91 3.46 -7.03
N TRP A 177 -6.14 3.64 -6.55
CA TRP A 177 -6.56 4.81 -5.78
C TRP A 177 -5.83 4.97 -4.44
N ALA A 178 -5.15 3.92 -3.95
CA ALA A 178 -4.31 3.93 -2.75
C ALA A 178 -2.80 3.86 -3.09
N ALA A 179 -2.41 4.10 -4.34
CA ALA A 179 -0.99 4.13 -4.70
C ALA A 179 -0.34 5.45 -4.25
N CYS A 180 0.78 5.38 -3.52
CA CYS A 180 1.62 6.55 -3.24
C CYS A 180 2.60 6.84 -4.39
N TYR A 181 3.06 5.79 -5.08
CA TYR A 181 3.93 5.92 -6.24
C TYR A 181 3.52 4.91 -7.33
N LEU A 182 3.61 5.33 -8.60
CA LEU A 182 3.45 4.50 -9.79
C LEU A 182 4.45 4.98 -10.85
N ALA A 183 5.18 4.05 -11.45
CA ALA A 183 6.06 4.37 -12.57
C ALA A 183 5.25 4.60 -13.84
N ASP A 184 5.77 5.40 -14.77
CA ASP A 184 5.09 5.67 -16.05
C ASP A 184 4.89 4.40 -16.87
N GLU A 185 5.75 3.40 -16.70
CA GLU A 185 5.68 2.10 -17.34
C GLU A 185 4.42 1.32 -16.95
N ASP A 186 3.86 1.55 -15.77
CA ASP A 186 2.67 0.84 -15.27
C ASP A 186 1.34 1.53 -15.66
N ILE A 187 1.43 2.74 -16.23
CA ILE A 187 0.27 3.60 -16.48
C ILE A 187 -0.18 3.49 -17.93
N PRO A 188 -1.41 3.01 -18.20
CA PRO A 188 -1.91 2.87 -19.55
C PRO A 188 -1.90 4.21 -20.32
N GLY A 189 -1.44 4.15 -21.56
CA GLY A 189 -1.40 5.31 -22.44
C GLY A 189 -0.15 6.20 -22.31
N THR A 190 0.80 5.89 -21.42
CA THR A 190 2.14 6.50 -21.47
C THR A 190 2.98 5.91 -22.60
N ALA A 191 4.00 6.66 -23.06
CA ALA A 191 4.95 6.15 -24.04
C ALA A 191 5.77 4.99 -23.46
N ALA A 192 6.11 5.07 -22.17
CA ALA A 192 6.84 4.04 -21.44
C ALA A 192 6.04 2.72 -21.37
N TYR A 193 4.76 2.78 -20.98
CA TYR A 193 3.84 1.63 -20.98
C TYR A 193 3.73 0.98 -22.35
N ARG A 194 3.58 1.78 -23.42
CA ARG A 194 3.51 1.24 -24.79
C ARG A 194 4.81 0.55 -25.22
N ARG A 195 5.97 1.08 -24.83
CA ARG A 195 7.27 0.47 -25.11
C ARG A 195 7.42 -0.85 -24.36
N GLN A 196 7.07 -0.88 -23.07
CA GLN A 196 7.11 -2.09 -22.26
C GLN A 196 6.15 -3.14 -22.79
N GLN A 197 4.92 -2.75 -23.18
CA GLN A 197 3.95 -3.66 -23.77
C GLN A 197 4.45 -4.24 -25.10
N LYS A 198 5.09 -3.41 -25.94
CA LYS A 198 5.70 -3.88 -27.20
C LYS A 198 6.83 -4.87 -26.93
N LEU A 199 7.72 -4.55 -25.99
CA LEU A 199 8.85 -5.41 -25.60
C LEU A 199 8.38 -6.73 -24.97
N SER A 200 7.36 -6.69 -24.13
CA SER A 200 6.74 -7.88 -23.53
C SER A 200 6.07 -8.76 -24.58
N ASN A 201 5.37 -8.16 -25.55
CA ASN A 201 4.74 -8.90 -26.64
C ASN A 201 5.79 -9.51 -27.59
N GLU A 202 6.88 -8.80 -27.87
CA GLU A 202 8.01 -9.32 -28.67
C GLU A 202 8.70 -10.50 -27.96
N LEU A 203 8.93 -10.40 -26.64
CA LEU A 203 9.44 -11.51 -25.82
C LEU A 203 8.49 -12.71 -25.80
N LEU A 204 7.18 -12.48 -25.68
CA LEU A 204 6.19 -13.56 -25.71
C LEU A 204 6.18 -14.27 -27.07
N ALA A 205 6.24 -13.51 -28.17
CA ALA A 205 6.32 -14.05 -29.52
C ALA A 205 7.60 -14.89 -29.72
N MET A 206 8.74 -14.47 -29.14
CA MET A 206 9.98 -15.26 -29.17
C MET A 206 9.90 -16.56 -28.37
N LEU A 207 9.08 -16.61 -27.31
CA LEU A 207 8.86 -17.81 -26.51
C LEU A 207 7.93 -18.81 -27.22
N ASP A 208 6.97 -18.31 -28.00
CA ASP A 208 6.07 -19.14 -28.83
C ASP A 208 6.78 -19.78 -30.04
N ASP A 209 7.89 -19.20 -30.50
CA ASP A 209 8.75 -19.75 -31.57
C ASP A 209 9.73 -20.84 -31.08
N ILE A 210 9.72 -21.20 -29.79
CA ILE A 210 10.54 -22.30 -29.27
C ILE A 210 9.90 -23.65 -29.69
N PRO A 211 10.55 -24.46 -30.53
CA PRO A 211 9.96 -25.72 -30.99
C PRO A 211 9.71 -26.65 -29.81
N THR A 212 8.44 -26.98 -29.59
CA THR A 212 8.03 -28.01 -28.63
C THR A 212 8.62 -29.35 -29.08
N LYS A 213 9.47 -29.96 -28.25
CA LYS A 213 10.02 -31.30 -28.51
C LYS A 213 8.85 -32.27 -28.74
N THR A 214 8.73 -32.76 -29.96
CA THR A 214 7.75 -33.77 -30.37
C THR A 214 7.93 -35.03 -29.50
N PRO A 215 6.86 -35.62 -28.94
CA PRO A 215 6.99 -36.84 -28.15
C PRO A 215 7.40 -38.00 -29.06
N THR A 216 8.56 -38.58 -28.76
CA THR A 216 9.10 -39.78 -29.42
C THR A 216 8.11 -40.94 -29.25
N LYS A 217 7.49 -41.38 -30.35
CA LYS A 217 6.62 -42.56 -30.36
C LYS A 217 7.44 -43.80 -29.98
N THR A 218 7.22 -44.33 -28.78
CA THR A 218 7.71 -45.64 -28.37
C THR A 218 6.91 -46.73 -29.08
N THR A 219 7.53 -47.34 -30.09
CA THR A 219 7.06 -48.55 -30.76
C THR A 219 7.13 -49.72 -29.78
N ARG A 220 5.97 -50.12 -29.20
CA ARG A 220 5.85 -51.40 -28.49
C ARG A 220 5.67 -52.52 -29.52
N SER A 221 6.73 -53.31 -29.71
CA SER A 221 6.69 -54.61 -30.39
C SER A 221 5.85 -55.59 -29.56
N LYS A 222 4.87 -56.23 -30.21
CA LYS A 222 4.17 -57.41 -29.68
C LYS A 222 5.06 -58.65 -29.83
N LYS A 223 5.24 -59.38 -28.75
CA LYS A 223 5.43 -60.84 -28.74
C LYS A 223 4.56 -61.41 -27.63
#